data_AF-A0A9W4UUC3-F1
#
_entry.id   AF-A0A9W4UUC3-F1
#
_cell.length_a   1.000
_cell.length_b   1.000
_cell.length_c   1.000
_cell.angle_alpha   90.00
_cell.angle_beta   90.00
_cell.angle_gamma   90.00
#
_symmetry.space_group_name_H-M   'P 1'
#
loop_
_entity.id
_entity.type
_entity.pdbx_description
1 polymer ?
#
loop_
_entity_poly.entity_id
_entity_poly.type
_entity_poly.pdbx_seq_one_letter_code
_entity_poly.pdbx_strand_id
1 'polypeptide(L)'
;MLCRLYHDAKLAPPDGRDMLEIRARSIADGYLRLGCRFGGTLDRAARDLFTFVEHPGVPPTNNESERFLRPVVIHRKIRQRMGSLDGMRVFGTIMTCLLTWRRRGLDVGEQLARVLAA
;
A
#
# COMPACT_ATOMS: atom_id res chain seq x y z
N MET A 1 20.14 7.12 -7.58
CA MET A 1 20.17 7.24 -6.11
C MET A 1 19.22 6.25 -5.44
N LEU A 2 17.93 6.26 -5.79
CA LEU A 2 16.90 5.37 -5.22
C LEU A 2 17.13 3.87 -5.50
N CYS A 3 17.54 3.48 -6.72
CA CYS A 3 17.79 2.07 -7.02
C CYS A 3 18.91 1.47 -6.15
N ARG A 4 19.95 2.26 -5.85
CA ARG A 4 21.01 1.85 -4.92
C ARG A 4 20.49 1.74 -3.49
N LEU A 5 19.74 2.73 -3.02
CA LEU A 5 19.10 2.66 -1.69
C LEU A 5 18.24 1.41 -1.52
N TYR A 6 17.44 1.06 -2.53
CA TYR A 6 16.61 -0.14 -2.51
C TYR A 6 17.43 -1.43 -2.56
N HIS A 7 18.49 -1.48 -3.37
CA HIS A 7 19.40 -2.62 -3.39
C HIS A 7 20.05 -2.84 -2.02
N ASP A 8 20.59 -1.78 -1.42
CA ASP A 8 21.21 -1.83 -0.10
C ASP A 8 20.19 -2.26 0.97
N ALA A 9 18.96 -1.79 0.89
CA ALA A 9 17.90 -2.17 1.83
C ALA A 9 17.58 -3.67 1.80
N LYS A 10 17.67 -4.33 0.64
CA LYS A 10 17.48 -5.79 0.55
C LYS A 10 18.59 -6.59 1.22
N LEU A 11 19.76 -5.98 1.39
CA LEU A 11 20.95 -6.60 1.99
C LEU A 11 21.16 -6.14 3.44
N ALA A 12 20.31 -5.24 3.94
CA ALA A 12 20.48 -4.64 5.24
C ALA A 12 20.17 -5.65 6.37
N PRO A 13 20.92 -5.59 7.48
CA PRO A 13 20.60 -6.36 8.67
C PRO A 13 19.31 -5.84 9.34
N PRO A 14 18.66 -6.62 10.22
CA PRO A 14 17.38 -6.24 10.83
C PRO A 14 17.37 -4.91 11.61
N ASP A 15 18.54 -4.49 12.11
CA ASP A 15 18.78 -3.22 12.82
C ASP A 15 19.18 -2.05 11.88
N GLY A 16 19.31 -2.32 10.57
CA GLY A 16 19.77 -1.35 9.57
C GLY A 16 18.74 -0.31 9.11
N ARG A 17 17.50 -0.36 9.62
CA ARG A 17 16.39 0.49 9.15
C ARG A 17 16.65 1.98 9.34
N ASP A 18 17.17 2.39 10.49
CA ASP A 18 17.38 3.81 10.83
C ASP A 18 18.34 4.49 9.84
N MET A 19 19.42 3.80 9.48
CA MET A 19 20.38 4.28 8.48
C MET A 19 19.72 4.44 7.10
N LEU A 20 18.86 3.50 6.72
CA LEU A 20 18.12 3.58 5.45
C LEU A 20 17.11 4.74 5.45
N GLU A 21 16.42 4.98 6.58
CA GLU A 21 15.52 6.12 6.74
C GLU A 21 16.29 7.45 6.57
N ILE A 22 17.43 7.61 7.25
CA ILE A 22 18.27 8.82 7.14
C ILE A 22 18.69 9.05 5.68
N ARG A 23 19.11 7.98 4.99
CA ARG A 23 19.47 8.06 3.56
C ARG A 23 18.28 8.44 2.69
N ALA A 24 17.09 7.87 2.94
CA ALA A 24 15.87 8.20 2.22
C ALA A 24 15.48 9.68 2.39
N ARG A 25 15.59 10.23 3.61
CA ARG A 25 15.34 11.65 3.90
C ARG A 25 16.36 12.56 3.23
N SER A 26 17.64 12.18 3.23
CA SER A 26 18.68 12.93 2.51
C SER A 26 18.40 12.98 0.99
N ILE A 27 17.92 11.87 0.41
CA ILE A 27 17.49 11.83 -0.99
C ILE A 27 16.26 12.73 -1.20
N ALA A 28 15.27 12.66 -0.30
CA ALA A 28 14.05 13.45 -0.37
C ALA A 28 14.35 14.95 -0.37
N ASP A 29 15.21 15.40 0.53
CA ASP A 29 15.72 16.77 0.62
C ASP A 29 16.46 17.20 -0.67
N GLY A 30 17.25 16.30 -1.27
CA GLY A 30 17.81 16.49 -2.60
C GLY A 30 16.75 16.80 -3.68
N TYR A 31 15.65 16.05 -3.71
CA TYR A 31 14.54 16.32 -4.63
C TYR A 31 13.80 17.62 -4.30
N LEU A 32 13.60 17.94 -3.02
CA LEU A 32 12.95 19.17 -2.60
C LEU A 32 13.73 20.41 -3.04
N ARG A 33 15.07 20.40 -2.91
CA ARG A 33 15.93 21.47 -3.42
C ARG A 33 15.83 21.67 -4.94
N LEU A 34 15.53 20.62 -5.68
CA LEU A 34 15.28 20.68 -7.12
C LEU A 34 13.84 21.11 -7.47
N GLY A 35 13.02 21.48 -6.49
CA GLY A 35 11.61 21.82 -6.70
C GLY A 35 10.72 20.62 -7.04
N CYS A 36 11.20 19.39 -6.85
CA CYS A 36 10.47 18.17 -7.20
C CYS A 36 9.54 17.75 -6.06
N ARG A 37 8.22 17.77 -6.31
CA ARG A 37 7.18 17.31 -5.36
C ARG A 37 7.38 15.88 -4.85
N PHE A 38 8.09 15.05 -5.63
CA PHE A 38 8.45 13.69 -5.22
C PHE A 38 9.22 13.65 -3.90
N GLY A 39 10.04 14.67 -3.59
CA GLY A 39 10.75 14.75 -2.32
C GLY A 39 9.81 14.70 -1.10
N GLY A 40 8.71 15.45 -1.12
CA GLY A 40 7.73 15.41 -0.03
C GLY A 40 6.93 14.09 0.06
N THR A 41 6.81 13.35 -1.05
CA THR A 41 6.26 11.98 -1.01
C THR A 41 7.26 11.02 -0.37
N LEU A 42 8.54 11.10 -0.75
CA LEU A 42 9.58 10.25 -0.23
C LEU A 42 9.83 10.49 1.27
N ASP A 43 9.86 11.75 1.71
CA ASP A 43 10.07 12.10 3.12
C ASP A 43 8.97 11.52 4.03
N ARG A 44 7.71 11.65 3.61
CA ARG A 44 6.56 11.06 4.35
C ARG A 44 6.62 9.54 4.41
N ALA A 45 7.10 8.90 3.34
CA ALA A 45 7.21 7.45 3.27
C ALA A 45 8.47 6.91 3.96
N ALA A 46 9.48 7.74 4.24
CA ALA A 46 10.82 7.31 4.64
C ALA A 46 10.83 6.38 5.85
N ARG A 47 9.97 6.65 6.83
CA ARG A 47 9.80 5.80 8.03
C ARG A 47 9.34 4.39 7.67
N ASP A 48 8.32 4.26 6.84
CA ASP A 48 7.64 2.97 6.61
C ASP A 48 8.21 2.20 5.40
N LEU A 49 9.03 2.85 4.57
CA LEU A 49 9.56 2.30 3.31
C LEU A 49 10.36 1.01 3.48
N PHE A 50 11.00 0.84 4.65
CA PHE A 50 11.92 -0.28 4.94
C PHE A 50 11.40 -1.24 6.01
N THR A 51 10.08 -1.28 6.24
CA THR A 51 9.44 -2.18 7.23
C THR A 51 9.85 -3.66 7.04
N PHE A 52 10.13 -4.09 5.81
CA PHE A 52 10.58 -5.46 5.50
C PHE A 52 11.96 -5.82 6.06
N VAL A 53 12.79 -4.83 6.42
CA VAL A 53 14.10 -5.05 7.02
C VAL A 53 13.97 -5.61 8.43
N GLU A 54 13.05 -5.04 9.23
CA GLU A 54 12.76 -5.49 10.60
C GLU A 54 11.80 -6.70 10.62
N HIS A 55 10.97 -6.85 9.59
CA HIS A 55 9.93 -7.87 9.53
C HIS A 55 10.13 -8.81 8.31
N PRO A 56 10.83 -9.94 8.48
CA PRO A 56 11.15 -10.88 7.38
C PRO A 56 9.93 -11.44 6.63
N GLY A 57 8.75 -11.45 7.25
CA GLY A 57 7.50 -11.88 6.62
C GLY A 57 6.85 -10.84 5.69
N VAL A 58 7.36 -9.60 5.67
CA VAL A 58 6.86 -8.53 4.82
C VAL A 58 7.71 -8.46 3.55
N PRO A 59 7.12 -8.56 2.34
CA PRO A 59 7.89 -8.42 1.12
C PRO A 59 8.37 -6.97 0.92
N PRO A 60 9.51 -6.76 0.25
CA PRO A 60 10.03 -5.41 -0.04
C PRO A 60 9.25 -4.66 -1.14
N THR A 61 8.17 -5.25 -1.64
CA THR A 61 7.37 -4.72 -2.76
C THR A 61 5.89 -4.72 -2.41
N ASN A 62 5.15 -3.75 -2.95
CA ASN A 62 3.70 -3.63 -2.77
C ASN A 62 2.86 -4.57 -3.69
N ASN A 63 3.50 -5.51 -4.38
CA ASN A 63 2.88 -6.33 -5.42
C ASN A 63 1.65 -7.10 -4.90
N GLU A 64 1.74 -7.62 -3.69
CA GLU A 64 0.63 -8.33 -3.04
C GLU A 64 -0.58 -7.41 -2.88
N SER A 65 -0.40 -6.24 -2.25
CA SER A 65 -1.48 -5.26 -2.03
C SER A 65 -2.07 -4.76 -3.36
N GLU A 66 -1.24 -4.46 -4.37
CA GLU A 66 -1.72 -4.04 -5.69
C GLU A 66 -2.56 -5.12 -6.36
N ARG A 67 -2.15 -6.39 -6.25
CA ARG A 67 -2.92 -7.53 -6.76
C ARG A 67 -4.27 -7.64 -6.04
N PHE A 68 -4.30 -7.44 -4.72
CA PHE A 68 -5.53 -7.44 -3.94
C PHE A 68 -6.47 -6.28 -4.29
N LEU A 69 -5.94 -5.09 -4.61
CA LEU A 69 -6.73 -3.91 -4.98
C LEU A 69 -7.17 -3.89 -6.45
N ARG A 70 -6.51 -4.66 -7.32
CA ARG A 70 -6.79 -4.71 -8.76
C ARG A 70 -8.28 -4.93 -9.10
N PRO A 71 -9.03 -5.85 -8.45
CA PRO A 71 -10.46 -6.02 -8.71
C PRO A 71 -11.27 -4.73 -8.46
N VAL A 72 -10.93 -3.98 -7.41
CA VAL A 72 -11.59 -2.69 -7.07
C VAL A 72 -11.32 -1.65 -8.17
N VAL A 73 -10.07 -1.53 -8.59
CA VAL A 73 -9.64 -0.58 -9.62
C VAL A 73 -10.29 -0.90 -10.96
N ILE A 74 -10.33 -2.18 -11.34
CA ILE A 74 -11.00 -2.64 -12.57
C ILE A 74 -12.49 -2.33 -12.51
N HIS A 75 -13.17 -2.68 -11.42
CA HIS A 75 -14.60 -2.42 -11.28
C HIS A 75 -14.92 -0.92 -11.35
N ARG A 76 -14.12 -0.07 -10.69
CA ARG A 76 -14.25 1.39 -10.79
C ARG A 76 -14.06 1.89 -12.22
N LYS A 77 -13.08 1.35 -12.96
CA LYS A 77 -12.84 1.72 -14.36
C LYS A 77 -14.02 1.34 -15.26
N ILE A 78 -14.58 0.14 -15.10
CA ILE A 78 -15.72 -0.34 -15.89
C ILE A 78 -16.96 0.52 -15.62
N ARG A 79 -17.23 0.87 -14.36
CA ARG A 79 -18.38 1.69 -13.97
C ARG A 79 -18.27 3.16 -14.41
N GLN A 80 -17.09 3.61 -14.86
CA GLN A 80 -16.71 4.96 -15.35
C GLN A 80 -16.99 6.17 -14.43
N ARG A 81 -18.07 6.21 -13.66
CA ARG A 81 -18.36 7.26 -12.68
C ARG A 81 -19.20 6.71 -11.53
N MET A 82 -18.71 6.89 -10.30
CA MET A 82 -19.56 6.85 -9.10
C MET A 82 -19.97 8.30 -8.82
N GLY A 83 -21.24 8.63 -9.06
CA GLY A 83 -21.72 10.01 -9.07
C GLY A 83 -21.87 10.66 -7.69
N SER A 84 -21.92 9.88 -6.61
CA SER A 84 -22.13 10.37 -5.25
C SER A 84 -21.06 9.88 -4.27
N LEU A 85 -20.79 10.69 -3.25
CA LEU A 85 -19.85 10.36 -2.18
C LEU A 85 -20.34 9.15 -1.36
N ASP A 86 -21.65 9.06 -1.15
CA ASP A 86 -22.26 7.92 -0.46
C ASP A 86 -22.15 6.63 -1.29
N GLY A 87 -22.33 6.71 -2.61
CA GLY A 87 -22.12 5.56 -3.50
C GLY A 87 -20.67 5.05 -3.44
N MET A 88 -19.69 5.95 -3.35
CA MET A 88 -18.28 5.57 -3.16
C MET A 88 -18.03 4.92 -1.80
N ARG A 89 -18.66 5.42 -0.72
CA ARG A 89 -18.55 4.84 0.63
C ARG A 89 -19.15 3.43 0.69
N VAL A 90 -20.34 3.25 0.14
CA VAL A 90 -21.00 1.93 0.06
C VAL A 90 -20.16 0.96 -0.75
N PHE A 91 -19.70 1.37 -1.93
CA PHE A 91 -18.82 0.55 -2.76
C PHE A 91 -17.52 0.18 -2.05
N GLY A 92 -16.86 1.14 -1.41
CA GLY A 92 -15.64 0.91 -0.65
C GLY A 92 -15.86 -0.08 0.51
N THR A 93 -16.96 0.05 1.23
CA THR A 93 -17.33 -0.83 2.35
C THR A 93 -17.54 -2.27 1.85
N ILE A 94 -18.38 -2.45 0.82
CA ILE A 94 -18.65 -3.76 0.23
C ILE A 94 -17.34 -4.39 -0.27
N MET A 95 -16.52 -3.67 -1.04
CA MET A 95 -15.27 -4.20 -1.57
C MET A 95 -14.28 -4.59 -0.46
N THR A 96 -14.17 -3.80 0.61
CA THR A 96 -13.34 -4.13 1.77
C THR A 96 -13.78 -5.44 2.42
N CYS A 97 -15.08 -5.64 2.66
CA CYS A 97 -15.61 -6.90 3.20
C CYS A 97 -15.29 -8.09 2.28
N LEU A 98 -15.66 -7.99 1.00
CA LEU A 98 -15.47 -9.06 0.02
C LEU A 98 -14.00 -9.47 -0.13
N LEU A 99 -13.10 -8.49 -0.23
CA LEU A 99 -11.66 -8.76 -0.37
C LEU A 99 -11.06 -9.34 0.91
N THR A 100 -11.50 -8.88 2.08
CA THR A 100 -11.04 -9.43 3.36
C THR A 100 -11.48 -10.88 3.54
N TRP A 101 -12.74 -11.21 3.24
CA TRP A 101 -13.24 -12.58 3.34
C TRP A 101 -12.51 -13.52 2.38
N ARG A 102 -12.30 -13.10 1.13
CA ARG A 102 -11.48 -13.87 0.18
C ARG A 102 -10.05 -14.07 0.66
N ARG A 103 -9.41 -13.04 1.22
CA ARG A 103 -8.05 -13.15 1.76
C ARG A 103 -7.96 -14.15 2.93
N ARG A 104 -9.04 -14.26 3.72
CA ARG A 104 -9.15 -15.20 4.85
C ARG A 104 -9.60 -16.61 4.43
N GLY A 105 -9.90 -16.84 3.14
CA GLY A 105 -10.42 -18.13 2.68
C GLY A 105 -11.85 -18.42 3.13
N LEU A 106 -12.64 -17.39 3.46
CA LEU A 106 -14.03 -17.55 3.86
C LEU A 106 -14.97 -17.58 2.65
N ASP A 107 -16.07 -18.32 2.76
CA ASP A 107 -17.13 -18.30 1.75
C ASP A 107 -17.80 -16.92 1.72
N VAL A 108 -17.71 -16.27 0.57
CA VAL A 108 -18.20 -14.89 0.41
C VAL A 108 -19.72 -14.82 0.48
N GLY A 109 -20.43 -15.84 -0.01
CA GLY A 109 -21.89 -15.87 -0.01
C GLY A 109 -22.43 -16.01 1.41
N GLU A 110 -21.85 -16.92 2.19
CA GLU A 110 -22.19 -17.14 3.60
C GLU A 110 -21.92 -15.89 4.43
N GLN A 111 -20.75 -15.26 4.27
CA GLN A 111 -20.44 -14.04 5.03
C GLN A 111 -21.35 -12.87 4.65
N LEU A 112 -21.70 -12.74 3.37
CA LEU A 112 -22.64 -11.71 2.94
C LEU A 112 -24.03 -11.94 3.53
N ALA A 113 -24.54 -13.17 3.48
CA ALA A 113 -25.83 -13.53 4.08
C ALA A 113 -25.84 -13.25 5.60
N ARG A 114 -24.75 -13.57 6.29
CA ARG A 114 -24.59 -13.32 7.73
C ARG A 114 -24.68 -11.84 8.09
N VAL A 115 -24.04 -10.97 7.31
CA VAL A 115 -24.06 -9.51 7.56
C VAL A 115 -25.42 -8.91 7.25
N LEU A 116 -26.14 -9.41 6.23
CA LEU A 116 -27.47 -8.92 5.87
C LEU A 116 -28.58 -9.41 6.81
N ALA A 117 -28.34 -10.49 7.54
CA ALA A 117 -29.27 -11.05 8.51
C ALA A 117 -29.17 -10.42 9.92
N ALA A 118 -28.22 -9.51 10.14
CA ALA A 118 -28.02 -8.76 11.38
C ALA A 118 -28.73 -7.41 11.34
#